data_AF-L2G6X3-F1
#
_entry.id   AF-L2G6X3-F1
#
_cell.length_a   1.000
_cell.length_b   1.000
_cell.length_c   1.000
_cell.angle_alpha   90.00
_cell.angle_beta   90.00
_cell.angle_gamma   90.00
#
_symmetry.space_group_name_H-M   'P 1'
#
loop_
_entity.id
_entity.type
_entity.pdbx_description
1 polymer ?
#
loop_
_entity_poly.entity_id
_entity_poly.type
_entity_poly.pdbx_seq_one_letter_code
_entity_poly.pdbx_strand_id
1 'polypeptide(L)'
;MDRNLNELLKWSIENQETGGQNGETAQNEQAARAPSSNLNPEAIAALFGGGPSDADLMKASMEAITSTDPEMTLDNKLVAFDNFEQLIENLDNANNMANLALWSPLLSCLTHDEHDMRRMAAWCIGTAVQNNEPSQERLLAMGDAGIPTLVSIATKDGEKEAVRRKALYALSSAVEAVNMDEIDKVMDGLRAKITA
;
A
#
# COMPACT_ATOMS: atom_id res chain seq x y z
N MET A 1 -7.35 22.12 21.86
CA MET A 1 -6.49 22.93 20.97
C MET A 1 -5.07 22.49 21.22
N ASP A 2 -4.43 21.86 20.23
CA ASP A 2 -3.09 21.31 20.37
C ASP A 2 -2.04 22.40 20.57
N ARG A 3 -1.32 22.31 21.68
CA ARG A 3 -0.26 23.26 22.06
C ARG A 3 0.85 23.28 21.01
N ASN A 4 1.18 22.12 20.43
CA ASN A 4 2.22 21.98 19.41
C ASN A 4 1.82 22.66 18.08
N LEU A 5 0.54 22.62 17.69
CA LEU A 5 0.06 23.36 16.50
C LEU A 5 0.12 24.87 16.70
N ASN A 6 -0.17 25.36 17.91
CA ASN A 6 -0.07 26.78 18.21
C ASN A 6 1.39 27.28 18.17
N GLU A 7 2.34 26.46 18.60
CA GLU A 7 3.77 26.78 18.51
C GLU A 7 4.26 26.79 17.06
N LEU A 8 3.79 25.86 16.23
CA LEU A 8 4.05 25.84 14.78
C LEU A 8 3.45 27.05 14.04
N LEU A 9 2.21 27.42 14.36
CA LEU A 9 1.56 28.58 13.77
C LEU A 9 2.31 29.87 14.13
N LYS A 10 2.69 30.02 15.40
CA LYS A 10 3.49 31.16 15.87
C LYS A 10 4.83 31.22 15.14
N TRP A 11 5.50 30.08 15.00
CA TRP A 11 6.75 29.97 14.25
C TRP A 11 6.60 30.33 12.77
N SER A 12 5.54 29.85 12.11
CA SER A 12 5.27 30.14 10.69
C SER A 12 5.02 31.64 10.47
N ILE A 13 4.31 32.29 11.39
CA ILE A 13 4.07 33.74 11.35
C ILE A 13 5.38 34.52 11.55
N GLU A 14 6.26 34.06 12.46
CA GLU A 14 7.55 34.70 12.72
C GLU A 14 8.53 34.60 11.54
N ASN A 15 8.42 33.55 10.71
CA ASN A 15 9.31 33.29 9.56
C ASN A 15 8.65 33.57 8.20
N GLN A 16 7.41 34.07 8.18
CA GLN A 16 6.85 34.66 6.96
C GLN A 16 7.57 35.98 6.69
N GLU A 17 8.48 35.98 5.71
CA GLU A 17 9.02 37.21 5.16
C GLU A 17 7.85 38.10 4.71
N THR A 18 7.79 39.34 5.22
CA THR A 18 6.88 40.38 4.74
C THR A 18 7.22 40.74 3.30
N GLY A 19 6.75 39.93 2.36
CA GLY A 19 6.74 40.21 0.94
C GLY A 19 5.75 41.32 0.62
N GLY A 20 6.14 42.56 0.91
CA GLY A 20 5.42 43.74 0.43
C GLY A 20 5.63 44.99 1.28
N GLN A 21 6.64 45.80 0.95
CA GLN A 21 6.46 47.16 0.41
C GLN A 21 7.81 47.90 0.28
N ASN A 22 8.05 48.37 -0.94
CA ASN A 22 8.98 49.41 -1.43
C ASN A 22 9.77 50.25 -0.40
N GLY A 23 11.04 50.50 -0.72
CA GLY A 23 11.71 51.77 -0.41
C GLY A 23 13.10 51.62 0.22
N GLU A 24 14.10 51.99 -0.58
CA GLU A 24 15.47 52.43 -0.25
C GLU A 24 15.94 52.48 1.22
N THR A 25 17.21 52.08 1.38
CA THR A 25 18.16 52.39 2.47
C THR A 25 17.89 51.80 3.86
N ALA A 26 18.60 50.70 4.15
CA ALA A 26 19.42 50.60 5.37
C ALA A 26 20.44 49.47 5.23
N GLN A 27 21.70 49.84 5.03
CA GLN A 27 22.82 49.02 5.45
C GLN A 27 22.74 48.84 6.98
N ASN A 28 23.18 47.69 7.48
CA ASN A 28 23.31 47.30 8.90
C ASN A 28 22.05 46.82 9.63
N GLU A 29 21.59 45.59 9.37
CA GLU A 29 21.00 44.72 10.42
C GLU A 29 21.36 43.22 10.22
N GLN A 30 22.54 42.92 9.68
CA GLN A 30 23.01 41.53 9.51
C GLN A 30 23.43 40.83 10.83
N ALA A 31 22.98 41.33 11.99
CA ALA A 31 23.46 40.87 13.29
C ALA A 31 22.41 40.90 14.40
N ALA A 32 21.13 40.58 14.12
CA ALA A 32 20.17 40.30 15.20
C ALA A 32 18.90 39.60 14.69
N ARG A 33 18.99 38.40 14.11
CA ARG A 33 17.87 37.44 14.05
C ARG A 33 18.37 36.07 13.60
N ALA A 34 19.04 35.38 14.53
CA ALA A 34 18.81 33.95 14.59
C ALA A 34 17.69 33.77 15.63
N PRO A 35 16.40 33.69 15.25
CA PRO A 35 15.44 33.10 16.15
C PRO A 35 15.83 31.62 16.20
N SER A 36 16.56 31.22 17.24
CA SER A 36 16.64 29.83 17.67
C SER A 36 15.23 29.44 18.11
N SER A 37 14.39 29.15 17.14
CA SER A 37 13.09 28.59 17.35
C SER A 37 13.35 27.16 17.79
N ASN A 38 13.30 26.95 19.11
CA ASN A 38 13.29 25.64 19.72
C ASN A 38 11.94 24.96 19.41
N LEU A 39 11.63 24.73 18.14
CA LEU A 39 10.56 23.84 17.76
C LEU A 39 10.90 22.49 18.38
N ASN A 40 10.05 22.03 19.31
CA ASN A 40 10.27 20.73 19.92
C ASN A 40 10.14 19.64 18.84
N PRO A 41 10.76 18.45 19.04
CA PRO A 41 10.71 17.38 18.04
C PRO A 41 9.28 16.96 17.64
N GLU A 42 8.29 17.12 18.53
CA GLU A 42 6.89 16.81 18.27
C GLU A 42 6.20 17.82 17.36
N ALA A 43 6.54 19.11 17.46
CA ALA A 43 6.10 20.17 16.57
C ALA A 43 6.73 19.97 15.19
N ILE A 44 8.01 19.62 15.13
CA ILE A 44 8.67 19.26 13.87
C ILE A 44 8.00 18.04 13.24
N ALA A 45 7.71 16.99 14.02
CA ALA A 45 6.97 15.83 13.55
C ALA A 45 5.59 16.22 13.02
N ALA A 46 4.82 17.02 13.76
CA ALA A 46 3.52 17.51 13.32
C ALA A 46 3.59 18.34 12.01
N LEU A 47 4.67 19.08 11.80
CA LEU A 47 4.91 19.84 10.56
C LEU A 47 5.19 18.93 9.34
N PHE A 48 5.87 17.80 9.55
CA PHE A 48 6.17 16.81 8.50
C PHE A 48 5.12 15.69 8.41
N GLY A 49 3.96 15.85 9.05
CA GLY A 49 2.92 14.83 9.12
C GLY A 49 3.25 13.78 10.17
N GLY A 50 3.14 14.14 11.46
CA GLY A 50 3.58 13.35 12.63
C GLY A 50 2.80 12.07 12.90
N GLY A 51 2.04 11.59 11.92
CA GLY A 51 1.43 10.27 11.91
C GLY A 51 2.40 9.22 11.36
N PRO A 52 2.01 7.93 11.43
CA PRO A 52 2.74 6.85 10.76
C PRO A 52 2.85 7.11 9.25
N SER A 53 3.96 6.69 8.65
CA SER A 53 4.10 6.73 7.19
C SER A 53 3.18 5.70 6.53
N ASP A 54 2.91 5.84 5.23
CA ASP A 54 2.17 4.84 4.45
C ASP A 54 2.82 3.45 4.57
N ALA A 55 4.15 3.37 4.57
CA ALA A 55 4.87 2.11 4.78
C ALA A 55 4.60 1.51 6.17
N ASP A 56 4.48 2.34 7.21
CA ASP A 56 4.13 1.89 8.56
C ASP A 56 2.69 1.40 8.62
N LEU A 57 1.76 2.12 7.98
CA LEU A 57 0.36 1.72 7.88
C LEU A 57 0.19 0.42 7.09
N MET A 58 0.92 0.24 5.99
CA MET A 58 0.90 -0.99 5.19
C MET A 58 1.36 -2.21 6.00
N LYS A 59 2.46 -2.06 6.78
CA LYS A 59 2.94 -3.12 7.67
C LYS A 59 1.93 -3.42 8.77
N ALA A 60 1.37 -2.40 9.41
CA ALA A 60 0.38 -2.56 10.47
C ALA A 60 -0.90 -3.26 9.98
N SER A 61 -1.39 -2.92 8.79
CA SER A 61 -2.52 -3.61 8.16
C SER A 61 -2.20 -5.08 7.89
N MET A 62 -1.01 -5.38 7.34
CA MET A 62 -0.62 -6.76 7.06
C MET A 62 -0.42 -7.60 8.34
N GLU A 63 0.10 -6.99 9.41
CA GLU A 63 0.19 -7.62 10.73
C GLU A 63 -1.20 -7.96 11.28
N ALA A 64 -2.17 -7.04 11.17
CA ALA A 64 -3.55 -7.30 11.60
C ALA A 64 -4.21 -8.41 10.76
N ILE A 65 -4.05 -8.38 9.43
CA ILE A 65 -4.57 -9.39 8.51
C ILE A 65 -4.05 -10.78 8.87
N THR A 66 -2.74 -10.90 9.10
CA THR A 66 -2.06 -12.18 9.33
C THR A 66 -2.02 -12.62 10.80
N SER A 67 -2.55 -11.81 11.71
CA SER A 67 -2.54 -12.08 13.14
C SER A 67 -3.18 -13.42 13.49
N THR A 68 -2.57 -14.15 14.43
CA THR A 68 -3.10 -15.39 15.01
C THR A 68 -3.78 -15.16 16.35
N ASP A 69 -3.90 -13.91 16.79
CA ASP A 69 -4.60 -13.53 18.02
C ASP A 69 -6.11 -13.83 17.90
N PRO A 70 -6.69 -14.63 18.81
CA PRO A 70 -8.13 -14.91 18.83
C PRO A 70 -9.01 -13.66 18.95
N GLU A 71 -8.51 -12.58 19.54
CA GLU A 71 -9.24 -11.30 19.65
C GLU A 71 -9.24 -10.52 18.33
N MET A 72 -8.38 -10.89 17.38
CA MET A 72 -8.40 -10.36 16.02
C MET A 72 -9.49 -11.05 15.19
N THR A 73 -10.72 -10.54 15.32
CA THR A 73 -11.89 -11.06 14.60
C THR A 73 -11.76 -10.96 13.08
N LEU A 74 -12.54 -11.78 12.36
CA LEU A 74 -12.61 -11.70 10.91
C LEU A 74 -12.98 -10.29 10.43
N ASP A 75 -13.98 -9.66 11.03
CA ASP A 75 -14.41 -8.29 10.66
C ASP A 75 -13.26 -7.28 10.79
N ASN A 76 -12.47 -7.35 11.86
CA ASN A 76 -11.30 -6.47 12.04
C ASN A 76 -10.23 -6.73 10.97
N LYS A 77 -10.03 -7.99 10.56
CA LYS A 77 -9.11 -8.34 9.46
C LYS A 77 -9.60 -7.79 8.12
N LEU A 78 -10.92 -7.81 7.88
CA LEU A 78 -11.49 -7.25 6.66
C LEU A 78 -11.33 -5.72 6.61
N VAL A 79 -11.49 -5.02 7.74
CA VAL A 79 -11.16 -3.60 7.84
C VAL A 79 -9.67 -3.35 7.58
N ALA A 80 -8.78 -4.19 8.11
CA ALA A 80 -7.35 -4.08 7.84
C ALA A 80 -7.02 -4.32 6.35
N PHE A 81 -7.72 -5.24 5.68
CA PHE A 81 -7.62 -5.41 4.23
C PHE A 81 -8.09 -4.17 3.48
N ASP A 82 -9.24 -3.57 3.83
CA ASP A 82 -9.74 -2.35 3.18
C ASP A 82 -8.73 -1.20 3.34
N ASN A 83 -8.13 -1.04 4.53
CA ASN A 83 -7.09 -0.05 4.79
C ASN A 83 -5.82 -0.32 3.95
N PHE A 84 -5.41 -1.59 3.85
CA PHE A 84 -4.27 -1.98 3.03
C PHE A 84 -4.52 -1.71 1.55
N GLU A 85 -5.72 -2.05 1.06
CA GLU A 85 -6.13 -1.90 -0.35
C GLU A 85 -6.11 -0.43 -0.78
N GLN A 86 -6.65 0.48 0.05
CA GLN A 86 -6.60 1.93 -0.21
C GLN A 86 -5.17 2.47 -0.32
N LEU A 87 -4.24 1.99 0.51
CA LEU A 87 -2.85 2.45 0.47
C LEU A 87 -2.14 2.02 -0.83
N ILE A 88 -2.44 0.83 -1.33
CA ILE A 88 -1.81 0.26 -2.54
C ILE A 88 -2.52 0.66 -3.84
N GLU A 89 -3.60 1.44 -3.79
CA GLU A 89 -4.09 2.18 -4.96
C GLU A 89 -3.03 3.18 -5.47
N ASN A 90 -2.13 3.63 -4.58
CA ASN A 90 -0.95 4.38 -4.95
C ASN A 90 0.15 3.44 -5.48
N LEU A 91 0.61 3.68 -6.72
CA LEU A 91 1.60 2.84 -7.40
C LEU A 91 2.96 2.77 -6.69
N ASP A 92 3.41 3.85 -6.05
CA ASP A 92 4.67 3.85 -5.29
C ASP A 92 4.56 2.93 -4.08
N ASN A 93 3.42 2.97 -3.37
CA ASN A 93 3.14 2.07 -2.25
C ASN A 93 3.04 0.61 -2.70
N ALA A 94 2.29 0.33 -3.77
CA ALA A 94 2.18 -1.02 -4.35
C ALA A 94 3.56 -1.59 -4.70
N ASN A 95 4.40 -0.80 -5.38
CA ASN A 95 5.76 -1.22 -5.74
C ASN A 95 6.66 -1.41 -4.51
N ASN A 96 6.45 -0.61 -3.47
CA ASN A 96 7.20 -0.73 -2.22
C ASN A 96 6.85 -2.00 -1.42
N MET A 97 5.73 -2.69 -1.71
CA MET A 97 5.39 -3.98 -1.07
C MET A 97 6.53 -5.01 -1.17
N ALA A 98 7.32 -4.98 -2.25
CA ALA A 98 8.46 -5.86 -2.42
C ALA A 98 9.55 -5.60 -1.37
N ASN A 99 9.88 -4.33 -1.13
CA ASN A 99 10.88 -3.92 -0.14
C ASN A 99 10.38 -4.16 1.29
N LEU A 100 9.08 -4.00 1.52
CA LEU A 100 8.43 -4.24 2.81
C LEU A 100 8.13 -5.74 3.06
N ALA A 101 8.47 -6.62 2.12
CA ALA A 101 8.20 -8.07 2.18
C ALA A 101 6.71 -8.44 2.37
N LEU A 102 5.79 -7.63 1.82
CA LEU A 102 4.34 -7.77 2.04
C LEU A 102 3.65 -8.69 1.02
N TRP A 103 4.32 -9.06 -0.08
CA TRP A 103 3.76 -9.98 -1.08
C TRP A 103 3.50 -11.38 -0.52
N SER A 104 4.47 -11.97 0.18
CA SER A 104 4.33 -13.32 0.74
C SER A 104 3.15 -13.44 1.74
N PRO A 105 2.99 -12.55 2.74
CA PRO A 105 1.84 -12.62 3.65
C PRO A 105 0.51 -12.30 2.96
N LEU A 106 0.49 -11.44 1.92
CA LEU A 106 -0.72 -11.22 1.14
C LEU A 106 -1.13 -12.47 0.35
N LEU A 107 -0.17 -13.12 -0.32
CA LEU A 107 -0.43 -14.32 -1.12
C LEU A 107 -0.81 -15.53 -0.26
N SER A 108 -0.28 -15.65 0.96
CA SER A 108 -0.68 -16.74 1.85
C SER A 108 -2.17 -16.69 2.22
N CYS A 109 -2.77 -15.49 2.20
CA CYS A 109 -4.20 -15.31 2.45
C CYS A 109 -5.09 -15.90 1.33
N LEU A 110 -4.55 -16.15 0.13
CA LEU A 110 -5.28 -16.80 -0.97
C LEU A 110 -5.67 -18.26 -0.67
N THR A 111 -5.02 -18.91 0.30
CA THR A 111 -5.33 -20.30 0.71
C THR A 111 -5.99 -20.39 2.08
N HIS A 112 -6.37 -19.26 2.68
CA HIS A 112 -7.05 -19.20 3.98
C HIS A 112 -8.40 -19.93 3.95
N ASP A 113 -8.86 -20.49 5.07
CA ASP A 113 -10.14 -21.24 5.15
C ASP A 113 -11.37 -20.33 4.95
N GLU A 114 -11.34 -19.13 5.55
CA GLU A 114 -12.37 -18.11 5.36
C GLU A 114 -12.40 -17.55 3.93
N HIS A 115 -13.57 -17.61 3.29
CA HIS A 115 -13.75 -17.15 1.91
C HIS A 115 -13.48 -15.65 1.76
N ASP A 116 -13.85 -14.84 2.75
CA ASP A 116 -13.64 -13.38 2.68
C ASP A 116 -12.17 -12.98 2.74
N MET A 117 -11.34 -13.75 3.46
CA MET A 117 -9.88 -13.56 3.45
C MET A 117 -9.31 -13.77 2.04
N ARG A 118 -9.72 -14.85 1.37
CA ARG A 118 -9.31 -15.12 -0.02
C ARG A 118 -9.80 -14.04 -0.98
N ARG A 119 -11.04 -13.58 -0.82
CA ARG A 119 -11.65 -12.51 -1.63
C ARG A 119 -10.85 -11.22 -1.53
N MET A 120 -10.54 -10.78 -0.31
CA MET A 120 -9.83 -9.52 -0.07
C MET A 120 -8.37 -9.59 -0.51
N ALA A 121 -7.70 -10.72 -0.28
CA ALA A 121 -6.36 -10.95 -0.78
C ALA A 121 -6.28 -10.84 -2.31
N ALA A 122 -7.20 -11.52 -3.02
CA ALA A 122 -7.29 -11.43 -4.47
C ALA A 122 -7.60 -9.99 -4.94
N TRP A 123 -8.45 -9.26 -4.22
CA TRP A 123 -8.72 -7.85 -4.54
C TRP A 123 -7.45 -7.01 -4.40
N CYS A 124 -6.77 -7.04 -3.26
CA CYS A 124 -5.55 -6.26 -3.04
C CYS A 124 -4.47 -6.56 -4.08
N ILE A 125 -4.30 -7.83 -4.46
CA ILE A 125 -3.37 -8.22 -5.54
C ILE A 125 -3.77 -7.56 -6.85
N GLY A 126 -5.05 -7.63 -7.22
CA GLY A 126 -5.55 -6.98 -8.43
C GLY A 126 -5.34 -5.47 -8.43
N THR A 127 -5.58 -4.80 -7.31
CA THR A 127 -5.32 -3.36 -7.13
C THR A 127 -3.84 -3.04 -7.31
N ALA A 128 -2.94 -3.80 -6.67
CA ALA A 128 -1.50 -3.57 -6.76
C ALA A 128 -0.95 -3.72 -8.20
N VAL A 129 -1.49 -4.67 -8.99
CA VAL A 129 -0.97 -4.98 -10.34
C VAL A 129 -1.69 -4.25 -11.47
N GLN A 130 -2.85 -3.65 -11.21
CA GLN A 130 -3.62 -2.95 -12.24
C GLN A 130 -2.82 -1.79 -12.83
N ASN A 131 -2.60 -1.84 -14.16
CA ASN A 131 -1.78 -0.86 -14.88
C ASN A 131 -0.40 -0.60 -14.22
N ASN A 132 0.20 -1.61 -13.58
CA ASN A 132 1.43 -1.48 -12.80
C ASN A 132 2.45 -2.59 -13.11
N GLU A 133 3.22 -2.40 -14.19
CA GLU A 133 4.19 -3.39 -14.72
C GLU A 133 5.18 -3.92 -13.64
N PRO A 134 5.83 -3.10 -12.79
CA PRO A 134 6.71 -3.63 -11.73
C PRO A 134 6.01 -4.57 -10.76
N SER A 135 4.75 -4.30 -10.40
CA SER A 135 3.97 -5.18 -9.52
C SER A 135 3.49 -6.44 -10.26
N GLN A 136 3.21 -6.35 -11.56
CA GLN A 136 2.89 -7.51 -12.40
C GLN A 136 4.09 -8.47 -12.50
N GLU A 137 5.28 -7.95 -12.81
CA GLU A 137 6.54 -8.71 -12.80
C GLU A 137 6.78 -9.34 -11.43
N ARG A 138 6.53 -8.58 -10.35
CA ARG A 138 6.69 -9.10 -9.00
C ARG A 138 5.74 -10.25 -8.72
N LEU A 139 4.46 -10.15 -9.08
CA LEU A 139 3.48 -11.22 -8.94
C LEU A 139 3.88 -12.48 -9.72
N LEU A 140 4.38 -12.32 -10.95
CA LEU A 140 4.90 -13.43 -11.76
C LEU A 140 6.09 -14.11 -11.07
N ALA A 141 7.01 -13.33 -10.52
CA ALA A 141 8.18 -13.83 -9.79
C ALA A 141 7.83 -14.58 -8.49
N MET A 142 6.60 -14.46 -7.97
CA MET A 142 6.14 -15.24 -6.80
C MET A 142 5.80 -16.69 -7.14
N GLY A 143 5.86 -17.10 -8.42
CA GLY A 143 5.72 -18.49 -8.85
C GLY A 143 4.37 -19.09 -8.49
N ASP A 144 4.37 -20.32 -7.96
CA ASP A 144 3.14 -21.08 -7.66
C ASP A 144 2.18 -20.35 -6.71
N ALA A 145 2.69 -19.51 -5.80
CA ALA A 145 1.88 -18.74 -4.87
C ALA A 145 1.14 -17.56 -5.54
N GLY A 146 1.57 -17.10 -6.71
CA GLY A 146 1.00 -15.98 -7.46
C GLY A 146 -0.09 -16.41 -8.45
N ILE A 147 0.18 -16.24 -9.74
CA ILE A 147 -0.76 -16.49 -10.83
C ILE A 147 -1.40 -17.90 -10.77
N PRO A 148 -0.66 -19.01 -10.56
CA PRO A 148 -1.27 -20.34 -10.51
C PRO A 148 -2.30 -20.51 -9.38
N THR A 149 -2.06 -19.91 -8.21
CA THR A 149 -3.01 -19.94 -7.08
C THR A 149 -4.27 -19.14 -7.42
N LEU A 150 -4.14 -17.98 -8.04
CA LEU A 150 -5.29 -17.19 -8.51
C LEU A 150 -6.13 -17.95 -9.54
N VAL A 151 -5.48 -18.65 -10.50
CA VAL A 151 -6.19 -19.49 -11.47
C VAL A 151 -6.92 -20.64 -10.77
N SER A 152 -6.27 -21.32 -9.83
CA SER A 152 -6.89 -22.37 -9.02
C SER A 152 -8.15 -21.87 -8.32
N ILE A 153 -8.11 -20.70 -7.68
CA ILE A 153 -9.28 -20.08 -7.04
C ILE A 153 -10.38 -19.76 -8.06
N ALA A 154 -10.01 -19.18 -9.21
CA ALA A 154 -10.95 -18.78 -10.25
C ALA A 154 -11.67 -19.97 -10.89
N THR A 155 -11.09 -21.17 -10.86
CA THR A 155 -11.66 -22.39 -11.47
C THR A 155 -12.15 -23.42 -10.45
N LYS A 156 -11.93 -23.21 -9.15
CA LYS A 156 -12.29 -24.15 -8.10
C LYS A 156 -13.81 -24.35 -7.97
N ASP A 157 -14.23 -25.60 -8.10
CA ASP A 157 -15.60 -26.03 -7.84
C ASP A 157 -15.98 -25.77 -6.36
N GLY A 158 -17.20 -25.25 -6.16
CA GLY A 158 -17.72 -24.92 -4.82
C GLY A 158 -17.17 -23.64 -4.19
N GLU A 159 -16.23 -22.95 -4.84
CA GLU A 159 -15.78 -21.63 -4.38
C GLU A 159 -16.90 -20.58 -4.50
N LYS A 160 -16.86 -19.55 -3.65
CA LYS A 160 -17.86 -18.46 -3.70
C LYS A 160 -17.63 -17.61 -4.95
N GLU A 161 -18.73 -17.21 -5.61
CA GLU A 161 -18.67 -16.39 -6.82
C GLU A 161 -17.92 -15.08 -6.62
N ALA A 162 -18.11 -14.42 -5.46
CA ALA A 162 -17.41 -13.18 -5.13
C ALA A 162 -15.88 -13.35 -5.06
N VAL A 163 -15.41 -14.49 -4.56
CA VAL A 163 -13.98 -14.83 -4.51
C VAL A 163 -13.45 -15.06 -5.92
N ARG A 164 -14.14 -15.88 -6.73
CA ARG A 164 -13.75 -16.13 -8.13
C ARG A 164 -13.68 -14.85 -8.95
N ARG A 165 -14.65 -13.94 -8.78
CA ARG A 165 -14.67 -12.64 -9.47
C ARG A 165 -13.44 -11.80 -9.13
N LYS A 166 -13.01 -11.78 -7.86
CA LYS A 166 -11.80 -11.04 -7.45
C LYS A 166 -10.51 -11.71 -7.92
N ALA A 167 -10.47 -13.04 -7.97
CA ALA A 167 -9.35 -13.76 -8.59
C ALA A 167 -9.24 -13.47 -10.09
N LEU A 168 -10.36 -13.48 -10.82
CA LEU A 168 -10.39 -13.11 -12.24
C LEU A 168 -10.01 -11.65 -12.47
N TYR A 169 -10.45 -10.75 -11.59
CA TYR A 169 -10.02 -9.34 -11.62
C TYR A 169 -8.49 -9.23 -11.50
N ALA A 170 -7.89 -9.90 -10.51
CA ALA A 170 -6.44 -9.88 -10.33
C ALA A 170 -5.69 -10.47 -11.53
N LEU A 171 -6.19 -11.57 -12.10
CA LEU A 171 -5.63 -12.18 -13.30
C LEU A 171 -5.72 -11.25 -14.50
N SER A 172 -6.87 -10.59 -14.71
CA SER A 172 -7.05 -9.63 -15.80
C SER A 172 -6.08 -8.47 -15.66
N SER A 173 -5.95 -7.91 -14.46
CA SER A 173 -5.02 -6.81 -14.19
C SER A 173 -3.55 -7.23 -14.31
N ALA A 174 -3.23 -8.50 -14.04
CA ALA A 174 -1.88 -9.03 -14.22
C ALA A 174 -1.45 -9.17 -15.69
N VAL A 175 -2.39 -9.26 -16.63
CA VAL A 175 -2.09 -9.48 -18.07
C VAL A 175 -2.16 -8.21 -18.92
N GLU A 176 -2.55 -7.07 -18.36
CA GLU A 176 -2.75 -5.82 -19.12
C GLU A 176 -1.47 -5.26 -19.75
N ALA A 177 -0.30 -5.47 -19.15
CA ALA A 177 0.99 -4.99 -19.70
C ALA A 177 2.05 -6.09 -19.86
N VAL A 178 1.77 -7.35 -19.48
CA VAL A 178 2.72 -8.45 -19.62
C VAL A 178 2.80 -8.93 -21.07
N ASN A 179 4.02 -9.14 -21.56
CA ASN A 179 4.29 -9.70 -22.89
C ASN A 179 3.52 -11.02 -23.07
N MET A 180 2.67 -11.08 -24.10
CA MET A 180 1.81 -12.23 -24.40
C MET A 180 2.58 -13.56 -24.45
N ASP A 181 3.86 -13.54 -24.88
CA ASP A 181 4.71 -14.72 -24.93
C ASP A 181 4.95 -15.39 -23.55
N GLU A 182 4.94 -14.60 -22.47
CA GLU A 182 5.18 -15.10 -21.12
C GLU A 182 3.89 -15.62 -20.48
N ILE A 183 2.77 -14.98 -20.79
CA ILE A 183 1.42 -15.46 -20.45
C ILE A 183 1.17 -16.81 -21.12
N ASP A 184 1.50 -16.96 -22.40
CA ASP A 184 1.27 -18.20 -23.15
C ASP A 184 2.02 -19.39 -22.51
N LYS A 185 3.23 -19.20 -22.01
CA LYS A 185 3.98 -20.24 -21.30
C LYS A 185 3.30 -20.68 -20.00
N VAL A 186 2.78 -19.72 -19.22
CA VAL A 186 2.04 -20.02 -17.99
C VAL A 186 0.72 -20.74 -18.31
N MET A 187 0.02 -20.28 -19.34
CA MET A 187 -1.24 -20.87 -19.80
C MET A 187 -1.07 -22.29 -20.35
N ASP A 188 0.00 -22.57 -21.08
CA ASP A 188 0.31 -23.91 -21.57
C ASP A 188 0.66 -24.87 -20.41
N GLY A 189 1.39 -24.39 -19.40
CA GLY A 189 1.64 -25.13 -18.17
C GLY A 189 0.35 -25.46 -17.40
N LEU A 190 -0.59 -24.50 -17.34
CA LEU A 190 -1.91 -24.70 -16.74
C LEU A 190 -2.77 -25.69 -17.53
N ARG A 191 -2.81 -25.58 -18.86
CA ARG A 191 -3.53 -26.52 -19.73
C ARG A 191 -3.05 -27.94 -19.51
N ALA A 192 -1.73 -28.16 -19.49
CA ALA A 192 -1.14 -29.47 -19.25
C ALA A 192 -1.52 -30.09 -17.88
N LYS A 193 -1.74 -29.25 -16.85
CA LYS A 193 -2.21 -29.69 -15.53
C LYS A 193 -3.72 -29.97 -15.45
N ILE A 194 -4.52 -29.36 -16.33
CA ILE A 194 -5.98 -29.55 -16.38
C ILE A 194 -6.36 -30.79 -17.21
N THR A 195 -5.57 -31.14 -18.22
CA THR A 195 -5.81 -32.33 -19.07
C THR A 195 -5.15 -33.61 -18.56
N ALA A 196 -4.38 -33.55 -17.48
CA ALA A 196 -3.79 -34.71 -16.78
C ALA A 196 -4.67 -35.16 -15.61
#